data_AF-A0A372K391-F1
#
_entry.id   AF-A0A372K391-F1
#
_cell.length_a   1.000
_cell.length_b   1.000
_cell.length_c   1.000
_cell.angle_alpha   90.00
_cell.angle_beta   90.00
_cell.angle_gamma   90.00
#
_symmetry.space_group_name_H-M   'P 1'
#
loop_
_entity.id
_entity.type
_entity.pdbx_description
1 polymer ?
#
loop_
_entity_poly.entity_id
_entity_poly.type
_entity_poly.pdbx_seq_one_letter_code
_entity_poly.pdbx_strand_id
1 'polypeptide(L)' 'MQFDYRSFHINCAPRATDDGFVARASITRDPGEGERRGDAHQSGDLGTFPAKDTAIAYARSWAVQWCDENWA' A
#
# COMPACT_ATOMS: atom_id res chain seq x y z
N MET A 1 1.18 2.74 -8.83
CA MET A 1 2.64 2.83 -8.61
C MET A 1 3.00 1.63 -7.78
N GLN A 2 3.96 0.82 -8.23
CA GLN A 2 4.43 -0.35 -7.48
C GLN A 2 5.91 -0.19 -7.19
N PHE A 3 6.33 -0.60 -5.99
CA PHE A 3 7.72 -0.58 -5.58
C PHE A 3 7.96 -1.61 -4.49
N ASP A 4 9.19 -2.10 -4.42
CA ASP A 4 9.61 -3.05 -3.41
C ASP A 4 10.22 -2.29 -2.23
N TYR A 5 9.84 -2.69 -1.01
CA TYR A 5 10.38 -2.15 0.23
C TYR A 5 10.72 -3.30 1.18
N ARG A 6 12.02 -3.49 1.40
CA ARG A 6 12.58 -4.62 2.17
C ARG A 6 12.19 -5.96 1.53
N SER A 7 11.24 -6.69 2.15
CA SER A 7 10.69 -7.96 1.65
C SER A 7 9.20 -7.85 1.28
N PHE A 8 8.68 -6.63 1.23
CA PHE A 8 7.29 -6.35 0.89
C PHE A 8 7.21 -5.69 -0.48
N HIS A 9 6.33 -6.22 -1.33
CA HIS A 9 5.90 -5.61 -2.57
C HIS A 9 4.75 -4.66 -2.25
N ILE A 10 4.95 -3.36 -2.48
CA ILE A 10 3.94 -2.34 -2.23
C ILE A 10 3.35 -1.89 -3.56
N ASN A 11 2.02 -1.93 -3.66
CA ASN A 11 1.27 -1.42 -4.79
C ASN A 11 0.32 -0.30 -4.35
N CYS A 12 0.69 0.93 -4.64
CA CYS A 12 -0.16 2.11 -4.49
C CYS A 12 -1.08 2.23 -5.71
N ALA A 13 -2.32 1.81 -5.55
CA ALA A 13 -3.34 1.79 -6.60
C ALA A 13 -4.53 2.67 -6.19
N PRO A 14 -4.41 4.01 -6.31
CA PRO A 14 -5.52 4.89 -5.99
C PRO A 14 -6.71 4.63 -6.90
N ARG A 15 -7.92 4.64 -6.33
CA ARG A 15 -9.17 4.47 -7.06
C ARG A 15 -9.70 5.83 -7.47
N ALA A 16 -9.95 6.04 -8.76
CA ALA A 16 -10.63 7.23 -9.25
C ALA A 16 -12.13 7.18 -8.91
N THR A 17 -12.68 8.32 -8.51
CA THR A 17 -14.08 8.57 -8.17
C THR A 17 -14.51 9.90 -8.77
N ASP A 18 -15.81 10.19 -8.84
CA ASP A 18 -16.32 11.49 -9.31
C ASP A 18 -15.73 12.67 -8.51
N ASP A 19 -15.54 12.51 -7.20
CA ASP A 19 -15.00 13.54 -6.32
C ASP A 19 -13.46 13.58 -6.21
N GLY A 20 -12.72 12.74 -6.97
CA GLY A 20 -11.25 12.71 -6.94
C GLY A 20 -10.63 11.31 -6.94
N PHE A 21 -9.62 11.10 -6.10
CA PHE A 21 -8.82 9.88 -6.05
C PHE A 21 -8.73 9.37 -4.62
N VAL A 22 -9.30 8.19 -4.37
CA VAL A 22 -9.20 7.50 -3.09
C VAL A 22 -7.85 6.79 -3.02
N ALA A 23 -7.01 7.20 -2.08
CA ALA A 23 -5.72 6.58 -1.82
C ALA A 23 -5.91 5.15 -1.29
N ARG A 24 -5.25 4.20 -1.96
CA ARG A 24 -5.20 2.79 -1.55
C ARG A 24 -3.79 2.24 -1.77
N ALA A 25 -3.34 1.42 -0.85
CA ALA A 25 -2.12 0.65 -0.94
C ALA A 25 -2.40 -0.83 -0.63
N SER A 26 -1.77 -1.70 -1.38
CA SER A 26 -1.69 -3.13 -1.08
C SER A 26 -0.25 -3.48 -0.80
N ILE A 27 0.00 -4.18 0.29
CA ILE A 27 1.31 -4.64 0.73
C ILE A 27 1.25 -6.16 0.69
N THR A 28 2.13 -6.77 -0.10
CA THR A 28 2.20 -8.22 -0.22
C THR A 28 3.62 -8.67 0.02
N ARG A 29 3.84 -9.69 0.86
CA ARG A 29 5.15 -10.32 1.00
C ARG A 29 5.09 -11.75 0.51
N ASP A 30 6.20 -12.20 -0.07
CA ASP A 30 6.37 -13.62 -0.34
C ASP A 30 6.36 -14.42 0.97
N PRO A 31 5.77 -15.63 0.96
CA PRO A 31 5.85 -16.52 2.12
C PRO A 31 7.31 -16.81 2.46
N GLY A 32 7.67 -16.67 3.74
CA GLY A 32 8.96 -17.13 4.24
C GLY A 32 9.08 -18.65 4.22
N GLU A 33 10.28 -19.17 4.44
CA GLU A 33 10.52 -20.61 4.54
C GLU A 33 9.69 -21.21 5.69
N GLY A 34 8.67 -22.01 5.37
CA GLY A 34 7.71 -22.58 6.32
C GLY A 34 6.34 -21.89 6.39
N GLU A 35 6.15 -20.72 5.77
CA GLU A 35 4.83 -20.08 5.65
C GLU A 35 4.04 -20.61 4.44
N ARG A 36 2.79 -21.02 4.69
CA ARG A 36 1.93 -21.64 3.67
C ARG A 36 1.30 -20.64 2.69
N ARG A 37 1.23 -19.36 3.07
CA ARG A 37 0.72 -18.25 2.27
C ARG A 37 1.52 -16.99 2.61
N GLY A 38 1.86 -16.21 1.59
CA GLY A 38 2.37 -14.86 1.80
C GLY A 38 1.32 -13.99 2.48
N ASP A 39 1.76 -13.03 3.27
CA ASP A 39 0.88 -12.07 3.91
C ASP A 39 0.51 -10.96 2.91
N ALA A 40 -0.78 -10.68 2.79
CA ALA A 40 -1.31 -9.67 1.89
C ALA A 40 -2.19 -8.72 2.70
N HIS A 41 -1.67 -7.53 2.96
CA HIS A 41 -2.36 -6.49 3.69
C HIS A 41 -2.88 -5.41 2.73
N GLN A 42 -4.14 -5.03 2.87
CA GLN A 42 -4.73 -3.92 2.12
C GLN A 42 -5.03 -2.79 3.08
N SER A 43 -4.61 -1.58 2.71
CA SER A 43 -4.86 -0.37 3.49
C SER A 43 -6.34 -0.02 3.64
N GLY A 44 -7.17 -0.51 2.71
CA GLY A 44 -8.52 0.02 2.51
C GLY A 44 -8.47 1.46 2.00
N ASP A 45 -9.51 2.23 2.31
CA ASP A 45 -9.64 3.63 1.90
C ASP A 45 -8.91 4.53 2.90
N LEU A 46 -7.73 5.02 2.50
CA LEU A 46 -6.88 5.88 3.34
C LEU A 46 -7.34 7.34 3.37
N GLY A 47 -8.03 7.77 2.33
CA GLY A 47 -8.52 9.14 2.17
C GLY A 47 -8.77 9.50 0.71
N THR A 48 -9.61 10.50 0.47
CA THR A 48 -9.91 11.02 -0.87
C THR A 48 -9.13 12.31 -1.12
N PHE A 49 -8.43 12.35 -2.24
CA PHE A 49 -7.60 13.50 -2.63
C PHE A 49 -8.03 14.01 -4.00
N PRO A 50 -7.98 15.34 -4.24
CA PRO A 50 -8.34 15.90 -5.54
C PRO A 50 -7.34 15.56 -6.65
N ALA A 51 -6.10 15.22 -6.29
CA ALA A 51 -5.03 14.90 -7.22
C ALA A 51 -4.53 13.46 -7.04
N LYS A 52 -4.32 12.77 -8.17
CA LYS A 52 -3.80 11.40 -8.19
C LYS A 52 -2.42 11.28 -7.56
N ASP A 53 -1.51 12.22 -7.85
CA ASP A 53 -0.17 12.23 -7.28
C ASP A 53 -0.18 12.35 -5.75
N THR A 54 -1.08 13.17 -5.19
CA THR A 54 -1.26 13.28 -3.73
C THR A 54 -1.78 11.98 -3.14
N ALA A 55 -2.77 11.34 -3.79
CA ALA A 55 -3.28 10.04 -3.35
C ALA A 55 -2.19 8.95 -3.37
N ILE A 56 -1.32 8.95 -4.40
CA ILE A 56 -0.19 8.02 -4.49
C ILE A 56 0.85 8.31 -3.40
N ALA A 57 1.22 9.57 -3.20
CA ALA A 57 2.20 9.97 -2.20
C ALA A 57 1.73 9.59 -0.78
N TYR A 58 0.44 9.81 -0.47
CA TYR A 58 -0.15 9.43 0.81
C TYR A 58 -0.18 7.92 1.00
N ALA A 59 -0.66 7.17 -0.01
CA ALA A 59 -0.67 5.71 0.00
C ALA A 59 0.73 5.11 0.18
N ARG A 60 1.75 5.73 -0.42
CA ARG A 60 3.16 5.34 -0.30
C ARG A 60 3.68 5.53 1.12
N SER A 61 3.51 6.72 1.70
CA SER A 61 3.99 6.99 3.07
C SER A 61 3.31 6.07 4.08
N TRP A 62 2.00 5.88 3.96
CA TRP A 62 1.27 4.94 4.81
C TRP A 62 1.82 3.52 4.70
N ALA A 63 2.08 3.03 3.48
CA ALA A 63 2.56 1.68 3.29
C ALA A 63 3.97 1.45 3.87
N VAL A 64 4.86 2.43 3.73
CA VAL A 64 6.19 2.39 4.36
C VAL A 64 6.07 2.36 5.87
N GLN A 65 5.21 3.21 6.44
CA GLN A 65 4.99 3.26 7.89
C GLN A 65 4.43 1.92 8.41
N TRP A 66 3.44 1.36 7.73
CA TRP A 66 2.89 0.05 8.08
C TRP A 66 3.97 -1.04 8.04
N CYS A 67 4.81 -1.06 7.00
CA CYS A 67 5.92 -2.00 6.92
C CYS A 67 6.93 -1.82 8.06
N ASP A 68 7.23 -0.58 8.44
CA ASP A 68 8.15 -0.30 9.56
C ASP A 68 7.54 -0.73 10.91
N GLU A 69 6.23 -0.55 11.12
CA GLU A 69 5.55 -0.95 12.36
C GLU A 69 5.36 -2.47 12.50
N ASN A 70 5.08 -3.18 11.39
CA ASN A 70 4.82 -4.63 11.40
C ASN A 70 6.08 -5.49 11.26
N TRP A 71 7.24 -4.87 10.99
CA TRP A 71 8.53 -5.53 10.85
C TRP A 71 9.58 -4.96 11.84
N ALA A 72 9.13 -4.28 12.89
CA ALA A 72 9.99 -3.78 13.98
C ALA A 72 10.50 -4.91 14.88
#